data_AF-A0A7J4J7Y7-F1
#
_entry.id   AF-A0A7J4J7Y7-F1
#
_cell.length_a   1.000
_cell.length_b   1.000
_cell.length_c   1.000
_cell.angle_alpha   90.00
_cell.angle_beta   90.00
_cell.angle_gamma   90.00
#
_symmetry.space_group_name_H-M   'P 1'
#
loop_
_entity.id
_entity.type
_entity.pdbx_description
1 polymer ?
#
loop_
_entity_poly.entity_id
_entity_poly.type
_entity_poly.pdbx_seq_one_letter_code
_entity_poly.pdbx_strand_id
1 'polypeptide(L)'
;MRIPKRYGQSKELSCPFCVRVATQKNAQGIDVCFQHTKEVLQEIKCTCGSWLEQRSGKFGPYFNCLNCGNINFKRGMEMKALQKGKETTIPKAISAPEKKEVHSPRETTISTDDVEYFD
;
A
#
# COMPACT_ATOMS: atom_id res chain seq x y z
N MET A 1 12.38 33.81 -10.34
CA MET A 1 12.64 33.32 -11.71
C MET A 1 11.62 32.22 -12.03
N ARG A 2 10.72 32.42 -13.01
CA ARG A 2 9.64 31.47 -13.36
C ARG A 2 10.03 30.72 -14.62
N ILE A 3 10.34 29.42 -14.49
CA ILE A 3 10.69 28.57 -15.64
C ILE A 3 9.38 28.13 -16.30
N PRO A 4 9.14 28.46 -17.60
CA PRO A 4 7.93 28.06 -18.30
C PRO A 4 7.91 26.55 -18.55
N LYS A 5 6.71 25.95 -18.56
CA LYS A 5 6.56 24.55 -18.99
C LYS A 5 6.92 24.45 -20.47
N ARG A 6 7.80 23.51 -20.82
CA ARG A 6 8.13 23.21 -22.22
C ARG A 6 7.20 22.11 -22.72
N TYR A 7 6.67 22.27 -23.93
CA TYR A 7 5.92 21.21 -24.60
C TYR A 7 6.78 19.94 -24.70
N GLY A 8 6.16 18.78 -24.48
CA GLY A 8 6.85 17.48 -24.43
C GLY A 8 7.38 17.06 -23.05
N GLN A 9 7.33 17.92 -22.03
CA GLN A 9 7.69 17.52 -20.66
C GLN A 9 6.47 16.92 -19.93
N SER A 10 6.48 15.60 -19.72
CA SER A 10 5.56 14.89 -18.84
C SER A 10 6.09 14.83 -17.40
N LYS A 11 5.18 14.88 -16.42
CA LYS A 11 5.55 14.63 -15.02
C LYS A 11 5.56 13.13 -14.77
N GLU A 12 6.74 12.55 -14.63
CA GLU A 12 6.87 11.16 -14.19
C GLU A 12 6.61 11.07 -12.69
N LEU A 13 5.69 10.20 -12.31
CA LEU A 13 5.36 9.90 -10.92
C LEU A 13 5.98 8.56 -10.57
N SER A 14 6.69 8.50 -9.44
CA SER A 14 7.32 7.28 -8.94
C SER A 14 6.48 6.66 -7.82
N CYS A 15 6.43 5.34 -7.82
CA CYS A 15 5.78 4.54 -6.80
C CYS A 15 6.58 4.63 -5.49
N PRO A 16 5.93 4.94 -4.34
CA PRO A 16 6.64 5.09 -3.06
C PRO A 16 7.19 3.78 -2.47
N PHE A 17 6.76 2.62 -2.98
CA PHE A 17 7.18 1.31 -2.48
C PHE A 17 8.38 0.73 -3.24
N CYS A 18 8.41 0.87 -4.57
CA CYS A 18 9.44 0.26 -5.42
C CYS A 18 10.11 1.20 -6.42
N VAL A 19 9.83 2.51 -6.37
CA VAL A 19 10.45 3.57 -7.19
C VAL A 19 10.16 3.45 -8.70
N ARG A 20 9.51 2.38 -9.16
CA ARG A 20 9.01 2.24 -10.55
C ARG A 20 7.97 3.32 -10.88
N VAL A 21 7.74 3.54 -12.17
CA VAL A 21 6.71 4.48 -12.64
C VAL A 21 5.34 4.06 -12.10
N ALA A 22 4.63 5.02 -11.50
CA ALA A 22 3.28 4.83 -11.00
C ALA A 22 2.28 4.91 -12.16
N THR A 23 1.42 3.91 -12.26
CA THR A 23 0.41 3.80 -13.32
C THR A 23 -1.01 3.82 -12.79
N GLN A 24 -1.22 3.50 -11.51
CA GLN A 24 -2.54 3.36 -10.91
C GLN A 24 -2.61 4.09 -9.57
N LYS A 25 -3.83 4.29 -9.06
CA LYS A 25 -4.07 4.86 -7.73
C LYS A 25 -4.58 3.79 -6.79
N ASN A 26 -4.07 3.80 -5.57
CA ASN A 26 -4.59 2.98 -4.48
C ASN A 26 -5.87 3.60 -3.87
N ALA A 27 -6.57 2.87 -3.01
CA ALA A 27 -7.73 3.33 -2.24
C ALA A 27 -7.46 4.60 -1.42
N GLN A 28 -6.23 4.78 -0.94
CA GLN A 28 -5.79 6.00 -0.23
C GLN A 28 -5.50 7.19 -1.18
N GLY A 29 -5.64 7.02 -2.50
CA GLY A 29 -5.37 8.04 -3.50
C GLY A 29 -3.89 8.28 -3.79
N ILE A 30 -3.02 7.32 -3.45
CA ILE A 30 -1.57 7.35 -3.73
C ILE A 30 -1.32 6.77 -5.11
N ASP A 31 -0.44 7.41 -5.89
CA ASP A 31 0.04 6.87 -7.16
C ASP A 31 1.03 5.72 -6.89
N VAL A 32 0.64 4.51 -7.29
CA VAL A 32 1.37 3.25 -7.09
C VAL A 32 1.53 2.51 -8.42
N CYS A 33 2.45 1.54 -8.45
CA CYS A 33 2.52 0.60 -9.58
C CYS A 33 1.43 -0.47 -9.46
N PHE A 34 1.19 -1.21 -10.55
CA PHE A 34 0.20 -2.29 -10.60
C PHE A 34 0.32 -3.33 -9.46
N GLN A 35 1.56 -3.65 -9.07
CA GLN A 35 1.83 -4.65 -8.02
C GLN A 35 1.42 -4.16 -6.62
N HIS A 36 1.44 -2.86 -6.36
CA HIS A 36 1.19 -2.29 -5.02
C HIS A 36 -0.16 -1.57 -4.91
N THR A 37 -1.12 -1.97 -5.74
CA THR A 37 -2.50 -1.46 -5.72
C THR A 37 -3.26 -1.80 -4.45
N LYS A 38 -2.90 -2.89 -3.78
CA LYS A 38 -3.54 -3.37 -2.54
C LYS A 38 -2.75 -3.02 -1.28
N GLU A 39 -1.54 -2.47 -1.41
CA GLU A 39 -0.66 -2.20 -0.27
C GLU A 39 -1.05 -0.89 0.41
N VAL A 40 -1.43 -0.95 1.68
CA VAL A 40 -1.80 0.23 2.46
C VAL A 40 -0.54 0.86 3.07
N LEU A 41 -0.41 2.18 2.94
CA LEU A 41 0.70 2.89 3.58
C LEU A 41 0.48 2.89 5.10
N GLN A 42 1.47 2.37 5.85
CA GLN A 42 1.47 2.41 7.31
C GLN A 42 1.47 3.85 7.84
N GLU A 43 0.85 4.03 9.01
CA GLU A 43 0.80 5.29 9.73
C GLU A 43 2.20 5.78 10.11
N ILE A 44 2.42 7.10 9.97
CA ILE A 44 3.71 7.75 10.20
C ILE A 44 3.52 8.74 11.36
N LYS A 45 4.51 8.86 12.24
CA LYS A 45 4.48 9.91 13.27
C LYS A 45 5.03 11.22 12.70
N CYS A 46 4.43 12.34 13.06
CA CYS A 46 5.00 13.65 12.77
C CYS A 46 6.19 13.94 13.70
N THR A 47 7.02 14.93 13.34
CA THR A 47 8.12 15.42 14.21
C THR A 47 7.65 15.92 15.57
N CYS A 48 6.38 16.36 15.69
CA CYS A 48 5.76 16.76 16.94
C CYS A 48 5.22 15.59 17.79
N GLY A 49 5.35 14.35 17.30
CA GLY A 49 4.95 13.14 18.03
C GLY A 49 3.51 12.66 17.81
N SER A 50 2.64 13.47 17.20
CA SER A 50 1.29 13.03 16.83
C SER A 50 1.28 12.23 15.53
N TRP A 51 0.23 11.44 15.31
CA TRP A 51 0.05 10.64 14.10
C TRP A 51 -0.30 11.51 12.89
N LEU A 52 0.23 11.14 11.72
CA LEU A 52 -0.10 11.75 10.43
C LEU A 52 -1.23 10.96 9.78
N GLU A 53 -2.38 11.59 9.62
CA GLU A 53 -3.48 11.06 8.84
C GLU A 53 -3.21 11.27 7.36
N GLN A 54 -3.35 10.21 6.58
CA GLN A 54 -3.28 10.32 5.13
C GLN A 54 -4.63 10.76 4.56
N ARG A 55 -4.64 11.84 3.78
CA ARG A 55 -5.84 12.35 3.10
C ARG A 55 -5.56 12.61 1.62
N SER A 56 -6.60 12.54 0.81
CA SER A 56 -6.54 12.84 -0.63
C SER A 56 -7.26 14.16 -0.91
N GLY A 57 -6.65 15.01 -1.73
CA GLY A 57 -7.21 16.30 -2.14
C GLY A 57 -7.07 16.54 -3.64
N LYS A 58 -7.53 17.72 -4.10
CA LYS A 58 -7.50 18.12 -5.52
C LYS A 58 -6.12 18.00 -6.17
N PHE A 59 -5.06 18.25 -5.41
CA PHE A 59 -3.68 18.28 -5.89
C PHE A 59 -2.90 16.99 -5.63
N GLY A 60 -3.57 15.94 -5.12
CA GLY A 60 -2.96 14.66 -4.77
C GLY A 60 -3.04 14.33 -3.28
N PRO A 61 -2.37 13.26 -2.86
CA PRO A 61 -2.31 12.86 -1.46
C PRO A 61 -1.50 13.88 -0.64
N TYR A 62 -1.89 14.07 0.62
CA TYR A 62 -1.17 14.87 1.60
C TYR A 62 -1.34 14.24 2.98
N PHE A 63 -0.49 14.64 3.92
CA PHE A 63 -0.64 14.24 5.31
C PHE A 63 -1.24 15.37 6.13
N ASN A 64 -2.12 15.05 7.07
CA ASN A 64 -2.65 15.99 8.04
C ASN A 64 -2.14 15.57 9.42
N CYS A 65 -1.52 16.52 10.12
CA CYS A 65 -1.14 16.39 11.51
C CYS A 65 -2.07 17.26 12.34
N LEU A 66 -2.64 16.72 13.41
CA LEU A 66 -3.53 17.47 14.30
C LEU A 66 -2.85 18.70 14.92
N ASN A 67 -1.54 18.62 15.18
CA ASN A 67 -0.77 19.69 15.84
C ASN A 67 -0.04 20.62 14.85
N CYS A 68 0.44 20.11 13.72
CA CYS A 68 1.23 20.89 12.75
C CYS A 68 0.45 21.31 11.49
N GLY A 69 -0.74 20.73 11.26
CA GLY A 69 -1.55 20.96 10.08
C GLY A 69 -1.13 20.12 8.87
N ASN A 70 -1.39 20.64 7.67
CA ASN A 70 -1.19 19.92 6.42
C ASN A 70 0.28 19.89 5.99
N ILE A 71 0.79 18.71 5.68
CA ILE A 71 2.16 18.46 5.24
C ILE A 71 2.13 17.83 3.85
N ASN A 72 3.04 18.30 2.99
CA ASN A 72 3.24 17.72 1.66
C ASN A 72 3.64 16.25 1.75
N PHE A 73 3.08 15.41 0.88
CA PHE A 73 3.33 13.96 0.87
C PHE A 73 4.82 13.59 0.83
N LYS A 74 5.61 14.27 -0.01
CA LYS A 74 7.07 14.05 -0.10
C LYS A 74 7.76 14.26 1.26
N ARG A 75 7.43 15.34 1.96
CA ARG A 75 7.99 15.66 3.29
C ARG A 75 7.59 14.61 4.33
N GLY A 76 6.34 14.13 4.31
CA GLY A 76 5.90 13.07 5.22
C GLY A 76 6.64 11.75 4.99
N MET A 77 6.91 11.41 3.73
CA MET A 77 7.68 10.21 3.39
C MET A 77 9.16 10.32 3.81
N GLU A 78 9.76 11.51 3.71
CA GLU A 78 11.10 11.78 4.24
C GLU A 78 11.17 11.58 5.77
N MET A 79 10.14 12.03 6.51
CA MET A 79 10.05 11.80 7.96
C MET A 79 9.98 10.32 8.33
N LYS A 80 9.26 9.51 7.53
CA LYS A 80 9.24 8.04 7.70
C LYS A 80 10.63 7.43 7.55
N ALA A 81 11.43 7.89 6.59
CA ALA A 81 12.78 7.40 6.39
C ALA A 81 13.68 7.67 7.60
N LEU A 82 13.51 8.82 8.27
CA LEU A 82 14.24 9.17 9.50
C LEU A 82 13.82 8.31 10.70
N GLN A 83 12.57 7.85 10.75
CA GLN A 83 12.04 7.06 11.86
C GLN A 83 12.44 5.58 11.82
N LYS A 84 12.70 5.02 10.62
CA LYS A 84 13.17 3.64 10.47
C LYS A 84 14.50 3.35 11.19
N GLY A 85 15.27 4.37 11.55
CA GLY A 85 16.49 4.22 12.36
C GLY A 85 16.24 4.05 13.87
N LYS A 86 14.98 4.11 14.35
CA LYS A 86 14.64 4.13 15.79
C LYS A 86 13.67 3.04 16.25
N GLU A 87 13.27 2.10 15.39
CA GLU A 87 12.33 1.05 15.80
C GLU A 87 13.05 -0.02 16.63
N THR A 88 13.06 0.25 17.93
CA THR A 88 13.00 -0.74 19.00
C THR A 88 11.77 -1.62 18.80
N THR A 89 12.01 -2.91 18.97
CA THR A 89 11.06 -4.02 19.04
C THR A 89 9.79 -3.67 19.82
N ILE A 90 8.62 -3.77 19.17
CA ILE A 90 7.35 -4.01 19.86
C ILE A 90 6.90 -5.42 19.44
N PRO A 91 6.60 -6.32 20.40
CA PRO A 91 6.27 -7.70 20.12
C PRO A 91 4.97 -7.78 19.33
N LYS A 92 5.04 -8.52 18.22
CA LYS A 92 3.91 -9.00 17.46
C LYS A 92 3.04 -9.83 18.42
N ALA A 93 1.94 -9.25 18.90
CA ALA A 93 0.91 -10.00 19.60
C ALA A 93 0.47 -11.12 18.66
N ILE A 94 0.56 -12.34 19.18
CA ILE A 94 0.29 -13.60 18.52
C ILE A 94 -1.20 -13.61 18.12
N SER A 95 -1.51 -13.27 16.87
CA SER A 95 -2.73 -13.76 16.24
C SER A 95 -2.51 -15.24 15.98
N ALA A 96 -3.28 -16.08 16.66
CA ALA A 96 -3.28 -17.53 16.52
C ALA A 96 -3.24 -17.96 15.03
N PRO A 97 -2.48 -18.99 14.66
CA PRO A 97 -2.56 -19.54 13.32
C PRO A 97 -3.91 -20.26 13.18
N GLU A 98 -4.88 -19.61 12.55
CA GLU A 98 -6.00 -20.33 11.93
C GLU A 98 -5.39 -21.31 10.92
N LYS A 99 -5.58 -22.60 11.18
CA LYS A 99 -5.25 -23.69 10.26
C LYS A 99 -5.96 -23.42 8.93
N LYS A 100 -5.21 -23.03 7.89
CA LYS A 100 -5.70 -23.19 6.52
C LYS A 100 -5.70 -24.67 6.21
N GLU A 101 -6.88 -25.27 6.15
CA GLU A 101 -7.06 -26.62 5.64
C GLU A 101 -6.57 -26.66 4.19
N VAL A 102 -5.57 -27.50 3.93
CA VAL A 102 -5.09 -27.79 2.59
C VAL A 102 -6.15 -28.66 1.92
N HIS A 103 -7.00 -28.05 1.09
CA HIS A 103 -7.91 -28.82 0.24
C HIS A 103 -7.07 -29.47 -0.86
N SER A 104 -6.70 -30.74 -0.68
CA SER A 104 -6.22 -31.56 -1.79
C SER A 104 -7.38 -31.81 -2.77
N PRO A 105 -7.15 -31.81 -4.08
CA PRO A 105 -8.16 -32.27 -5.03
C PRO A 105 -8.50 -33.73 -4.71
N ARG A 106 -9.79 -34.03 -4.55
CA ARG A 106 -10.26 -35.40 -4.39
C ARG A 106 -10.18 -36.07 -5.76
N GLU A 107 -9.36 -37.10 -5.90
CA GLU A 107 -9.41 -37.95 -7.08
C GLU A 107 -10.70 -38.77 -7.01
N THR A 108 -11.63 -38.51 -7.94
CA THR A 108 -12.81 -39.35 -8.16
C THR A 108 -12.47 -40.38 -9.22
N THR A 109 -12.21 -41.61 -8.81
CA THR A 109 -12.14 -42.76 -9.73
C THR A 109 -13.55 -43.29 -9.96
N ILE A 110 -14.04 -43.17 -11.19
CA ILE A 110 -15.32 -43.74 -11.63
C ILE A 110 -15.04 -45.15 -12.15
N SER A 111 -15.74 -46.14 -11.63
CA SER A 111 -15.65 -47.54 -12.06
C SER A 111 -16.73 -47.86 -13.09
N THR A 112 -16.52 -48.90 -13.91
CA THR A 112 -17.50 -49.31 -14.94
C THR A 112 -18.83 -49.80 -14.38
N ASP A 113 -18.92 -50.01 -13.06
CA ASP A 113 -20.11 -50.49 -12.37
C ASP A 113 -20.92 -49.35 -11.70
N ASP A 114 -20.50 -48.09 -11.84
CA ASP A 114 -21.19 -46.94 -11.24
C ASP A 114 -22.49 -46.62 -12.00
N VAL A 115 -23.62 -46.82 -11.31
CA VAL A 115 -25.00 -46.66 -11.82
C VAL A 115 -25.30 -45.21 -12.25
N GLU A 116 -24.67 -44.22 -11.62
CA GLU A 116 -24.87 -42.79 -11.91
C GLU A 116 -24.18 -42.30 -13.20
N TYR A 117 -23.41 -43.15 -13.91
CA TYR A 117 -22.72 -42.76 -15.14
C TYR A 117 -23.60 -42.81 -16.41
N PHE A 118 -24.70 -43.58 -16.38
CA PHE A 118 -25.47 -43.92 -17.59
C PHE A 118 -26.86 -43.26 -17.70
N ASP A 119 -27.23 -42.38 -16.77
CA ASP A 119 -28.40 -41.47 -16.90
C ASP A 119 -28.01 -40.16 -17.60
#